data_AF-A0A447U0L6-F1
#
_entry.id   AF-A0A447U0L6-F1
#
_cell.length_a   1.000
_cell.length_b   1.000
_cell.length_c   1.000
_cell.angle_alpha   90.00
_cell.angle_beta   90.00
_cell.angle_gamma   90.00
#
_symmetry.space_group_name_H-M   'P 1'
#
loop_
_entity.id
_entity.type
_entity.pdbx_description
1 polymer ?
#
loop_
_entity_poly.entity_id
_entity_poly.type
_entity_poly.pdbx_seq_one_letter_code
_entity_poly.pdbx_strand_id
1 'polypeptide(L)'
;MLVVHIPALQSEEMMGFDVIAFFDTDASDAEINMLPVIKDTEIIWDLNRTGDVHYILAYEYTELEKTHFWLRELSKHHCRSVTVVPSFRGLPLYNTDMSFIFSHEVMLLRIQNNLAKRSSRFLKRTFDIVCSIMILIIASPLMIYLWYKVTRDGGPAIYGHQRVGRHGKLFPCYKFRSMVMNSQEVLKELLANDPIARAEWEKDFKLKNDPRITAVGRFIRKTSLDELPQLF
;
A
#
# COMPACT_ATOMS: atom_id res chain seq x y z
N MET A 1 -7.89 -32.65 -2.82
CA MET A 1 -8.64 -31.57 -3.51
C MET A 1 -8.39 -31.70 -5.00
N LEU A 2 -9.44 -31.68 -5.83
CA LEU A 2 -9.34 -31.68 -7.29
C LEU A 2 -9.69 -30.29 -7.80
N VAL A 3 -8.76 -29.68 -8.55
CA VAL A 3 -8.92 -28.31 -9.05
C VAL A 3 -9.22 -28.34 -10.54
N VAL A 4 -10.38 -27.82 -10.91
CA VAL A 4 -10.87 -27.76 -12.28
C VAL A 4 -10.40 -26.42 -12.88
N HIS A 5 -9.07 -26.26 -13.01
CA HIS A 5 -8.34 -25.10 -13.53
C HIS A 5 -8.00 -23.97 -12.52
N ILE A 6 -6.85 -23.30 -12.71
CA ILE A 6 -6.14 -22.24 -11.92
C ILE A 6 -4.84 -22.70 -11.20
N PRO A 7 -3.66 -22.12 -11.58
CA PRO A 7 -2.38 -22.26 -10.86
C PRO A 7 -2.31 -21.57 -9.49
N ALA A 8 -3.19 -20.60 -9.21
CA ALA A 8 -3.14 -19.74 -8.02
C ALA A 8 -3.52 -20.41 -6.69
N LEU A 9 -4.14 -21.60 -6.72
CA LEU A 9 -4.49 -22.34 -5.49
C LEU A 9 -3.28 -22.94 -4.78
N GLN A 10 -2.13 -23.07 -5.46
CA GLN A 10 -0.89 -23.58 -4.85
C GLN A 10 -0.08 -22.50 -4.12
N SER A 11 -0.34 -21.20 -4.34
CA SER A 11 0.43 -20.13 -3.67
C SER A 11 -0.01 -19.85 -2.23
N GLU A 12 -1.08 -20.49 -1.76
CA GLU A 12 -1.65 -20.32 -0.42
C GLU A 12 -1.71 -21.68 0.30
N GLU A 13 -0.58 -22.14 0.86
CA GLU A 13 -0.48 -23.33 1.72
C GLU A 13 -1.42 -23.28 2.96
N MET A 14 -2.02 -22.13 3.26
CA MET A 14 -2.86 -21.90 4.44
C MET A 14 -4.31 -22.40 4.33
N MET A 15 -4.78 -22.87 3.17
CA MET A 15 -6.17 -23.34 3.05
C MET A 15 -6.40 -24.78 3.57
N GLY A 16 -5.34 -25.48 4.00
CA GLY A 16 -5.46 -26.83 4.57
C GLY A 16 -5.85 -27.92 3.57
N PHE A 17 -5.79 -27.62 2.27
CA PHE A 17 -6.08 -28.57 1.20
C PHE A 17 -4.80 -29.04 0.51
N ASP A 18 -4.71 -30.34 0.24
CA ASP A 18 -3.69 -30.91 -0.64
C ASP A 18 -4.26 -31.08 -2.07
N VAL A 19 -3.59 -30.48 -3.06
CA VAL A 19 -4.00 -30.52 -4.47
C VAL A 19 -3.54 -31.84 -5.06
N ILE A 20 -4.48 -32.72 -5.42
CA ILE A 20 -4.17 -34.09 -5.86
C ILE A 20 -4.01 -34.16 -7.38
N ALA A 21 -4.83 -33.43 -8.13
CA ALA A 21 -4.79 -33.36 -9.59
C ALA A 21 -5.53 -32.14 -10.12
N PHE A 22 -5.19 -31.73 -11.34
CA PHE A 22 -5.96 -30.80 -12.13
C PHE A 22 -6.91 -31.55 -13.05
N PHE A 23 -8.04 -30.95 -13.38
CA PHE A 23 -8.98 -31.53 -14.32
C PHE A 23 -9.34 -30.52 -15.40
N ASP A 24 -9.07 -30.89 -16.64
CA ASP A 24 -9.34 -30.09 -17.83
C ASP A 24 -9.42 -31.02 -19.04
N THR A 25 -10.60 -31.07 -19.67
CA THR A 25 -10.84 -31.90 -20.87
C THR A 25 -10.16 -31.31 -22.11
N ASP A 26 -9.90 -30.00 -22.11
CA ASP A 26 -9.42 -29.25 -23.26
C ASP A 26 -7.91 -28.96 -23.17
N ALA A 27 -7.27 -29.30 -22.03
CA ALA A 27 -5.86 -29.05 -21.83
C ALA A 27 -4.98 -29.89 -22.78
N SER A 28 -4.04 -29.21 -23.44
CA SER A 28 -2.99 -29.86 -24.23
C SER A 28 -2.00 -30.60 -23.34
N ASP A 29 -1.65 -29.99 -22.21
CA ASP A 29 -0.64 -30.50 -21.28
C ASP A 29 -1.15 -31.69 -20.46
N ALA A 30 -0.27 -32.65 -20.19
CA ALA A 30 -0.57 -33.82 -19.36
C ALA A 30 -0.34 -33.57 -17.87
N GLU A 31 0.44 -32.53 -17.54
CA GLU A 31 0.80 -32.16 -16.17
C GLU A 31 0.84 -30.64 -16.04
N ILE A 32 0.36 -30.12 -14.91
CA ILE A 32 0.47 -28.71 -14.54
C ILE A 32 1.18 -28.67 -13.19
N ASN A 33 2.33 -28.00 -13.12
CA ASN A 33 3.13 -27.86 -11.90
C ASN A 33 3.41 -29.18 -11.17
N MET A 34 3.84 -30.22 -11.90
CA MET A 34 4.13 -31.57 -11.39
C MET A 34 2.92 -32.35 -10.84
N LEU A 35 1.70 -31.85 -11.06
CA LEU A 35 0.46 -32.57 -10.77
C LEU A 35 -0.20 -33.06 -12.06
N PRO A 36 -0.82 -34.24 -12.04
CA PRO A 36 -1.45 -34.81 -13.23
C PRO A 36 -2.68 -34.01 -13.65
N VAL A 37 -2.86 -33.87 -14.96
CA VAL A 37 -4.10 -33.35 -15.57
C VAL A 37 -4.97 -34.53 -15.98
N ILE A 38 -6.05 -34.74 -15.25
CA ILE A 38 -7.06 -35.74 -15.57
C ILE A 38 -7.93 -35.19 -16.71
N LYS A 39 -8.01 -35.95 -17.80
CA LYS A 39 -8.86 -35.63 -18.97
C LYS A 39 -10.12 -36.50 -19.03
N ASP A 40 -10.07 -37.67 -18.42
CA ASP A 40 -11.17 -38.62 -18.40
C ASP A 40 -12.09 -38.38 -17.20
N THR A 41 -13.38 -38.22 -17.49
CA THR A 41 -14.41 -38.04 -16.48
C THR A 41 -14.65 -39.28 -15.63
N GLU A 42 -14.40 -40.49 -16.13
CA GLU A 42 -14.60 -41.72 -15.35
C GLU A 42 -13.72 -41.74 -14.08
N ILE A 43 -12.50 -41.21 -14.20
CA ILE A 43 -11.56 -41.10 -13.08
C ILE A 43 -12.09 -40.17 -11.99
N ILE A 44 -12.80 -39.09 -12.33
CA ILE A 44 -13.44 -38.20 -11.34
C ILE A 44 -14.47 -38.99 -10.52
N TRP A 45 -15.27 -39.79 -11.20
CA TRP A 45 -16.36 -40.55 -10.58
C TRP A 45 -15.83 -41.65 -9.68
N ASP A 46 -14.76 -42.32 -10.09
CA ASP A 46 -14.08 -43.31 -9.26
C ASP A 46 -13.44 -42.66 -8.03
N LEU A 47 -12.80 -41.50 -8.19
CA LEU A 47 -12.25 -40.73 -7.06
C LEU A 47 -13.33 -40.37 -6.03
N ASN A 48 -14.52 -39.96 -6.50
CA ASN A 48 -15.67 -39.66 -5.63
C ASN A 48 -16.13 -40.87 -4.79
N ARG A 49 -15.90 -42.11 -5.27
CA ARG A 49 -16.25 -43.34 -4.55
C ARG A 49 -15.22 -43.73 -3.49
N THR A 50 -14.00 -43.22 -3.60
CA THR A 50 -12.85 -43.63 -2.77
C THR A 50 -12.57 -42.72 -1.57
N GLY A 51 -13.14 -41.52 -1.49
CA GLY A 51 -12.96 -40.64 -0.32
C GLY A 51 -13.61 -39.26 -0.41
N ASP A 52 -13.38 -38.43 0.62
CA ASP A 52 -13.85 -37.05 0.74
C ASP A 52 -13.06 -36.11 -0.19
N VAL A 53 -13.34 -36.20 -1.49
CA VAL A 53 -12.74 -35.31 -2.50
C VAL A 53 -13.49 -33.98 -2.54
N HIS A 54 -12.74 -32.89 -2.37
CA HIS A 54 -13.22 -31.53 -2.54
C HIS A 54 -12.94 -31.03 -3.96
N TYR A 55 -13.99 -30.68 -4.70
CA TYR A 55 -13.92 -30.17 -6.07
C TYR A 55 -13.94 -28.65 -6.06
N ILE A 56 -12.96 -28.01 -6.69
CA ILE A 56 -12.91 -26.55 -6.86
C ILE A 56 -13.04 -26.21 -8.34
N LEU A 57 -14.08 -25.48 -8.70
CA LEU A 57 -14.33 -24.93 -10.03
C LEU A 57 -13.78 -23.52 -10.09
N ALA A 58 -12.78 -23.30 -10.93
CA ALA A 58 -12.02 -22.06 -10.95
C ALA A 58 -11.73 -21.68 -12.42
N TYR A 59 -12.79 -21.29 -13.11
CA TYR A 59 -12.70 -20.81 -14.50
C TYR A 59 -12.59 -19.28 -14.56
N GLU A 60 -12.02 -18.77 -15.65
CA GLU A 60 -12.07 -17.33 -15.93
C GLU A 60 -13.52 -16.87 -16.19
N TYR A 61 -13.78 -15.57 -16.03
CA TYR A 61 -15.12 -14.99 -16.23
C TYR A 61 -15.71 -15.29 -17.62
N THR A 62 -14.85 -15.43 -18.63
CA THR A 62 -15.22 -15.73 -20.02
C THR A 62 -15.72 -17.17 -20.22
N GLU A 63 -15.47 -18.07 -19.27
CA GLU A 63 -15.79 -19.50 -19.36
C GLU A 63 -16.91 -19.91 -18.39
N LEU A 64 -17.83 -18.98 -18.09
CA LEU A 64 -18.93 -19.23 -17.14
C LEU A 64 -19.79 -20.45 -17.52
N GLU A 65 -19.98 -20.71 -18.81
CA GLU A 65 -20.68 -21.89 -19.33
C GLU A 65 -20.03 -23.21 -18.87
N LYS A 66 -18.68 -23.27 -18.83
CA LYS A 66 -17.95 -24.45 -18.33
C LYS A 66 -18.18 -24.65 -16.83
N THR A 67 -18.19 -23.57 -16.04
CA THR A 67 -18.55 -23.64 -14.62
C THR A 67 -19.94 -24.22 -14.41
N HIS A 68 -20.94 -23.74 -15.17
CA HIS A 68 -22.31 -24.25 -15.07
C HIS A 68 -22.44 -25.72 -15.48
N PHE A 69 -21.75 -26.11 -16.56
CA PHE A 69 -21.68 -27.50 -17.00
C PHE A 69 -21.12 -28.41 -15.90
N TRP A 70 -19.95 -28.08 -15.34
CA TRP A 70 -19.32 -28.90 -14.31
C TRP A 70 -20.08 -28.91 -12.98
N LEU A 71 -20.69 -27.79 -12.59
CA LEU A 71 -21.60 -27.75 -11.44
C LEU A 71 -22.74 -28.76 -11.60
N ARG A 72 -23.34 -28.81 -12.80
CA ARG A 72 -24.42 -29.74 -13.10
C ARG A 72 -23.95 -31.19 -13.10
N GLU A 73 -22.82 -31.50 -13.74
CA GLU A 73 -22.30 -32.87 -13.81
C GLU A 73 -21.86 -33.38 -12.42
N LEU A 74 -21.09 -32.59 -11.66
CA LEU A 74 -20.71 -32.94 -10.30
C LEU A 74 -21.93 -33.15 -9.39
N SER A 75 -22.98 -32.33 -9.56
CA SER A 75 -24.24 -32.49 -8.83
C SER A 75 -24.97 -33.79 -9.18
N LYS A 76 -25.07 -34.15 -10.48
CA LYS A 76 -25.69 -35.42 -10.93
C LYS A 76 -24.99 -36.64 -10.34
N HIS A 77 -23.67 -36.59 -10.22
CA HIS A 77 -22.84 -37.69 -9.70
C HIS A 77 -22.68 -37.66 -8.17
N HIS A 78 -23.50 -36.87 -7.46
CA HIS A 78 -23.58 -36.83 -5.99
C HIS A 78 -22.24 -36.45 -5.32
N CYS A 79 -21.41 -35.64 -5.99
CA CYS A 79 -20.21 -35.05 -5.39
C CYS A 79 -20.63 -34.10 -4.27
N ARG A 80 -20.24 -34.40 -3.03
CA ARG A 80 -20.75 -33.69 -1.84
C ARG A 80 -20.11 -32.32 -1.61
N SER A 81 -18.85 -32.15 -2.02
CA SER A 81 -18.08 -30.95 -1.69
C SER A 81 -17.61 -30.27 -2.97
N VAL A 82 -18.39 -29.29 -3.43
CA VAL A 82 -18.10 -28.49 -4.63
C VAL A 82 -18.02 -27.02 -4.25
N THR A 83 -16.94 -26.34 -4.63
CA THR A 83 -16.72 -24.90 -4.41
C THR A 83 -16.49 -24.22 -5.75
N VAL A 84 -17.08 -23.05 -5.93
CA VAL A 84 -16.87 -22.21 -7.12
C VAL A 84 -16.07 -21.00 -6.71
N VAL A 85 -15.00 -20.71 -7.44
CA VAL A 85 -14.17 -19.51 -7.25
C VAL A 85 -14.64 -18.45 -8.25
N PRO A 86 -15.33 -17.38 -7.81
CA PRO A 86 -15.68 -16.28 -8.69
C PRO A 86 -14.44 -15.47 -9.09
N SER A 87 -14.40 -15.00 -10.34
CA SER A 87 -13.34 -14.11 -10.80
C SER A 87 -13.60 -12.67 -10.34
N PHE A 88 -12.73 -12.13 -9.49
CA PHE A 88 -12.76 -10.73 -9.03
C PHE A 88 -11.70 -9.85 -9.71
N ARG A 89 -11.18 -10.27 -10.87
CA ARG A 89 -10.05 -9.61 -11.53
C ARG A 89 -10.37 -8.13 -11.80
N GLY A 90 -9.50 -7.24 -11.33
CA GLY A 90 -9.66 -5.79 -11.50
C GLY A 90 -10.47 -5.08 -10.41
N LEU A 91 -11.01 -5.81 -9.42
CA LEU A 91 -11.68 -5.20 -8.28
C LEU A 91 -10.71 -5.00 -7.11
N PRO A 92 -10.72 -3.82 -6.45
CA PRO A 92 -9.93 -3.60 -5.25
C PRO A 92 -10.54 -4.37 -4.07
N LEU A 93 -10.08 -5.59 -3.83
CA LEU A 93 -10.61 -6.45 -2.75
C LEU A 93 -10.17 -5.99 -1.34
N TYR A 94 -9.16 -5.15 -1.23
CA TYR A 94 -8.69 -4.64 0.06
C TYR A 94 -9.76 -3.75 0.73
N ASN A 95 -10.08 -4.02 2.01
CA ASN A 95 -11.17 -3.36 2.75
C ASN A 95 -12.56 -3.49 2.09
N THR A 96 -12.85 -4.62 1.43
CA THR A 96 -14.17 -4.92 0.88
C THR A 96 -14.93 -5.89 1.79
N ASP A 97 -16.17 -5.54 2.14
CA ASP A 97 -17.11 -6.50 2.75
C ASP A 97 -17.97 -7.14 1.67
N MET A 98 -18.25 -8.43 1.83
CA MET A 98 -19.22 -9.13 0.98
C MET A 98 -20.55 -9.22 1.70
N SER A 99 -21.63 -8.97 0.96
CA SER A 99 -23.01 -9.17 1.44
C SER A 99 -23.83 -9.82 0.34
N PHE A 100 -24.87 -10.58 0.71
CA PHE A 100 -25.69 -11.33 -0.24
C PHE A 100 -27.13 -10.86 -0.19
N ILE A 101 -27.73 -10.65 -1.37
CA ILE A 101 -29.17 -10.53 -1.52
C ILE A 101 -29.70 -11.91 -1.94
N PHE A 102 -30.05 -12.72 -0.95
CA PHE A 102 -30.51 -14.10 -1.18
C PHE A 102 -31.73 -14.19 -2.09
N SER A 103 -32.63 -13.19 -2.07
CA SER A 103 -33.84 -13.18 -2.90
C SER A 103 -33.58 -12.99 -4.40
N HIS A 104 -32.39 -12.53 -4.79
CA HIS A 104 -32.04 -12.25 -6.18
C HIS A 104 -30.75 -12.95 -6.62
N GLU A 105 -30.18 -13.82 -5.77
CA GLU A 105 -28.92 -14.53 -6.04
C GLU A 105 -27.74 -13.60 -6.39
N VAL A 106 -27.74 -12.37 -5.85
CA VAL A 106 -26.69 -11.37 -6.12
C VAL A 106 -25.73 -11.26 -4.94
N MET A 107 -24.43 -11.28 -5.24
CA MET A 107 -23.35 -10.90 -4.32
C MET A 107 -23.00 -9.42 -4.49
N LEU A 108 -23.02 -8.69 -3.38
CA LEU A 108 -22.65 -7.28 -3.29
C LEU A 108 -21.28 -7.14 -2.64
N LEU A 109 -20.37 -6.46 -3.33
CA LEU A 109 -19.07 -6.06 -2.82
C LEU A 109 -19.12 -4.60 -2.36
N ARG A 110 -18.97 -4.37 -1.05
CA ARG A 110 -18.95 -3.03 -0.45
C ARG A 110 -17.51 -2.61 -0.16
N ILE A 111 -16.97 -1.71 -0.98
CA ILE A 111 -15.66 -1.11 -0.75
C ILE A 111 -15.75 -0.09 0.39
N GLN A 112 -15.08 -0.36 1.51
CA GLN A 112 -15.09 0.55 2.65
C GLN A 112 -13.95 1.58 2.57
N ASN A 113 -14.32 2.87 2.50
CA ASN A 113 -13.37 3.95 2.74
C ASN A 113 -13.31 4.28 4.24
N ASN A 114 -12.42 3.61 4.98
CA ASN A 114 -12.28 3.83 6.43
C ASN A 114 -11.89 5.28 6.79
N LEU A 115 -11.16 6.00 5.92
CA LEU A 115 -10.79 7.40 6.13
C LEU A 115 -11.99 8.37 5.98
N ALA A 116 -13.07 7.95 5.32
CA ALA A 116 -14.31 8.72 5.24
C ALA A 116 -15.12 8.65 6.56
N LYS A 117 -14.97 7.58 7.34
CA LYS A 117 -15.70 7.38 8.60
C LYS A 117 -15.30 8.45 9.62
N ARG A 118 -16.29 9.15 10.19
CA ARG A 118 -16.06 10.21 11.21
C ARG A 118 -15.35 9.68 12.45
N SER A 119 -15.67 8.45 12.88
CA SER A 119 -15.03 7.77 14.01
C SER A 119 -13.54 7.52 13.78
N SER A 120 -13.16 7.00 12.61
CA SER A 120 -11.75 6.77 12.25
C SER A 120 -10.96 8.09 12.21
N ARG A 121 -11.56 9.15 11.66
CA ARG A 121 -10.94 10.48 11.66
C ARG A 121 -10.75 11.05 13.08
N PHE A 122 -11.73 10.85 13.96
CA PHE A 122 -11.61 11.25 15.35
C PHE A 122 -10.50 10.48 16.07
N LEU A 123 -10.48 9.15 15.94
CA LEU A 123 -9.44 8.30 16.51
C LEU A 123 -8.04 8.69 16.00
N LYS A 124 -7.90 8.89 14.69
CA LYS A 124 -6.64 9.36 14.09
C LYS A 124 -6.23 10.72 14.64
N ARG A 125 -7.16 11.66 14.79
CA ARG A 125 -6.87 12.98 15.34
C ARG A 125 -6.42 12.89 16.80
N THR A 126 -7.08 12.08 17.62
CA THR A 126 -6.68 11.85 19.01
C THR A 126 -5.30 11.21 19.08
N PHE A 127 -5.05 10.17 18.27
CA PHE A 127 -3.74 9.54 18.15
C PHE A 127 -2.65 10.54 17.77
N ASP A 128 -2.89 11.37 16.74
CA ASP A 128 -1.95 12.38 16.28
C ASP A 128 -1.62 13.40 17.38
N ILE A 129 -2.63 13.87 18.13
CA ILE A 129 -2.41 14.82 19.23
C ILE A 129 -1.59 14.17 20.35
N VAL A 130 -1.97 12.97 20.79
CA VAL A 130 -1.29 12.27 21.90
C VAL A 130 0.16 11.95 21.53
N CYS A 131 0.39 11.39 20.34
CA CYS A 131 1.73 11.06 19.88
C CYS A 131 2.57 12.31 19.67
N SER A 132 2.01 13.38 19.09
CA SER A 132 2.75 14.63 18.89
C SER A 132 3.15 15.26 20.23
N ILE A 133 2.25 15.30 21.21
CA ILE A 133 2.56 15.80 22.57
C ILE A 133 3.66 14.96 23.23
N MET A 134 3.57 13.63 23.14
CA MET A 134 4.58 12.74 23.72
C MET A 134 5.97 12.97 23.08
N ILE A 135 6.02 13.05 21.74
CA ILE A 135 7.27 13.32 21.01
C ILE A 135 7.78 14.73 21.36
N LEU A 136 6.92 15.74 21.45
CA LEU A 136 7.30 17.10 21.84
C LEU A 136 7.92 17.14 23.23
N ILE A 137 7.37 16.42 24.22
CA ILE A 137 7.94 16.35 25.56
C ILE A 137 9.34 15.74 25.52
N ILE A 138 9.50 14.59 24.85
CA ILE A 138 10.77 13.88 24.74
C ILE A 138 11.81 14.70 23.95
N ALA A 139 11.39 15.35 22.87
CA ALA A 139 12.26 16.14 22.01
C ALA A 139 12.53 17.55 22.57
N SER A 140 11.77 18.02 23.56
CA SER A 140 11.88 19.40 24.09
C SER A 140 13.30 19.80 24.53
N PRO A 141 14.10 18.96 25.22
CA PRO A 141 15.46 19.36 25.64
C PRO A 141 16.36 19.56 24.42
N LEU A 142 16.24 18.69 23.41
CA LEU A 142 16.96 18.80 22.15
C LEU A 142 16.52 20.05 21.37
N MET A 143 15.22 20.32 21.30
CA MET A 143 14.68 21.50 20.62
C MET A 143 15.18 22.80 21.24
N ILE A 144 15.24 22.91 22.57
CA ILE A 144 15.79 24.07 23.28
C ILE A 144 17.29 24.24 22.97
N TYR A 145 18.05 23.14 22.96
CA TYR A 145 19.47 23.16 22.61
C TYR A 145 19.71 23.63 21.16
N LEU A 146 18.94 23.10 20.20
CA LEU A 146 19.02 23.51 18.80
C LEU A 146 18.59 24.97 18.63
N TRP A 147 17.52 25.40 19.29
CA TRP A 147 17.06 26.79 19.30
C TRP A 147 18.17 27.73 19.77
N TYR A 148 18.86 27.40 20.86
CA TYR A 148 19.98 28.19 21.36
C TYR A 148 21.14 28.25 20.36
N LYS A 149 21.55 27.10 19.79
CA LYS A 149 22.63 27.04 18.79
C LYS A 149 22.31 27.85 17.53
N VAL A 150 21.10 27.72 16.99
CA VAL A 150 20.67 28.44 15.78
C VAL A 150 20.52 29.93 16.04
N THR A 151 20.06 30.35 17.22
CA THR A 151 19.94 31.78 17.58
C THR A 151 21.30 32.47 17.65
N ARG A 152 22.35 31.75 18.04
CA ARG A 152 23.73 32.26 18.03
C ARG A 152 24.29 32.54 16.64
N ASP A 153 23.73 31.91 15.61
CA ASP A 153 24.04 32.23 14.20
C ASP A 153 23.38 33.55 13.72
N GLY A 154 22.61 34.23 14.60
CA GLY A 154 22.05 35.58 14.39
C GLY A 154 20.60 35.57 13.88
N GLY A 155 19.66 36.14 14.64
CA GLY A 155 18.24 36.25 14.30
C GLY A 155 17.36 35.08 14.79
N PRO A 156 16.09 34.98 14.37
CA PRO A 156 15.12 33.99 14.88
C PRO A 156 15.43 32.55 14.45
N ALA A 157 15.39 31.61 15.41
CA ALA A 157 15.70 30.21 15.15
C ALA A 157 14.61 29.43 14.40
N ILE A 158 13.36 29.89 14.40
CA ILE A 158 12.24 29.21 13.72
C ILE A 158 11.78 30.06 12.52
N TYR A 159 11.57 29.39 11.39
CA TYR A 159 11.07 29.96 10.15
C TYR A 159 9.82 29.20 9.68
N GLY A 160 8.78 29.92 9.26
CA GLY A 160 7.52 29.34 8.77
C GLY A 160 7.34 29.52 7.27
N HIS A 161 7.16 28.42 6.52
CA HIS A 161 6.85 28.44 5.09
C HIS A 161 5.38 28.05 4.86
N GLN A 162 4.61 28.84 4.11
CA GLN A 162 3.20 28.54 3.81
C GLN A 162 3.04 27.29 2.92
N ARG A 163 2.31 26.28 3.39
CA ARG A 163 2.02 25.05 2.64
C ARG A 163 0.52 24.80 2.56
N VAL A 164 0.08 24.14 1.48
CA VAL A 164 -1.33 23.75 1.32
C VAL A 164 -1.64 22.59 2.25
N GLY A 165 -2.56 22.80 3.17
CA GLY A 165 -3.01 21.82 4.15
C GLY A 165 -4.39 21.27 3.83
N ARG A 166 -5.05 20.77 4.88
CA ARG A 166 -6.36 20.13 4.77
C ARG A 166 -7.41 21.09 4.19
N HIS A 167 -8.20 20.59 3.23
CA HIS A 167 -9.23 21.37 2.51
C HIS A 167 -8.66 22.58 1.77
N GLY A 168 -7.40 22.53 1.32
CA GLY A 168 -6.77 23.61 0.56
C GLY A 168 -6.37 24.84 1.39
N LYS A 169 -6.56 24.80 2.72
CA LYS A 169 -6.19 25.91 3.60
C LYS A 169 -4.68 25.98 3.75
N LEU A 170 -4.11 27.16 3.57
CA LEU A 170 -2.69 27.40 3.82
C LEU A 170 -2.39 27.32 5.32
N PHE A 171 -1.24 26.74 5.67
CA PHE A 171 -0.73 26.74 7.04
C PHE A 171 0.78 27.01 7.07
N PRO A 172 1.28 27.67 8.13
CA PRO A 172 2.72 27.86 8.31
C PRO A 172 3.36 26.53 8.71
N CYS A 173 4.18 25.97 7.83
CA CYS A 173 5.04 24.83 8.13
C CYS A 173 6.33 25.34 8.79
N TYR A 174 6.45 25.14 10.10
CA TYR A 174 7.59 25.61 10.89
C TYR A 174 8.80 24.69 10.74
N LYS A 175 9.99 25.28 10.59
CA LYS A 175 11.28 24.58 10.61
C LYS A 175 12.32 25.37 11.38
N PHE A 176 13.34 24.71 11.90
CA PHE A 176 14.52 25.42 12.36
C PHE A 176 15.25 26.05 11.18
N ARG A 177 15.70 27.28 11.37
CA ARG A 177 16.50 27.99 10.38
C ARG A 177 17.83 27.28 10.20
N SER A 178 18.09 26.82 8.98
CA SER A 178 19.37 26.21 8.59
C SER A 178 20.24 27.12 7.70
N MET A 179 19.70 28.26 7.27
CA MET A 179 20.37 29.20 6.36
C MET A 179 20.69 30.53 7.04
N VAL A 180 21.72 31.23 6.57
CA VAL A 180 22.07 32.60 6.98
C VAL A 180 20.95 33.58 6.62
N MET A 181 20.84 34.68 7.38
CA MET A 181 19.76 35.67 7.21
C MET A 181 19.78 36.33 5.82
N ASN A 182 20.97 36.62 5.29
CA ASN A 182 21.19 37.19 3.96
C ASN A 182 21.29 36.12 2.85
N SER A 183 20.65 34.96 3.02
CA SER A 183 20.76 33.83 2.08
C SER A 183 20.41 34.17 0.63
N GLN A 184 19.51 35.11 0.39
CA GLN A 184 19.12 35.52 -0.96
C GLN A 184 20.20 36.40 -1.64
N GLU A 185 20.89 37.25 -0.87
CA GLU A 185 22.01 38.06 -1.36
C GLU A 185 23.21 37.16 -1.67
N VAL A 186 23.54 36.25 -0.75
CA VAL A 186 24.61 35.26 -0.93
C VAL A 186 24.35 34.38 -2.15
N LEU A 187 23.09 33.99 -2.41
CA LEU A 187 22.74 33.25 -3.62
C LEU A 187 22.99 34.08 -4.87
N LYS A 188 22.52 35.34 -4.90
CA LYS A 188 22.65 36.20 -6.08
C LYS A 188 24.12 36.46 -6.41
N GLU A 189 24.94 36.74 -5.41
CA GLU A 189 26.37 36.96 -5.57
C GLU A 189 27.09 35.69 -6.05
N LEU A 190 26.77 34.52 -5.47
CA LEU A 190 27.34 33.24 -5.92
C LEU A 190 26.96 32.93 -7.36
N LEU A 191 25.68 33.06 -7.72
CA LEU A 191 25.22 32.82 -9.08
C LEU A 191 25.83 33.81 -10.06
N ALA A 192 26.10 35.06 -9.65
CA ALA A 192 26.76 36.06 -10.49
C ALA A 192 28.24 35.72 -10.77
N ASN A 193 28.94 35.22 -9.77
CA ASN A 193 30.39 35.02 -9.81
C ASN A 193 30.83 33.60 -10.22
N ASP A 194 29.95 32.58 -10.13
CA ASP A 194 30.27 31.19 -10.44
C ASP A 194 29.31 30.60 -11.51
N PRO A 195 29.75 30.44 -12.77
CA PRO A 195 28.97 29.84 -13.84
C PRO A 195 28.61 28.37 -13.61
N ILE A 196 29.44 27.62 -12.87
CA ILE A 196 29.22 26.20 -12.59
C ILE A 196 28.09 26.06 -11.56
N ALA A 197 28.14 26.86 -10.50
CA ALA A 197 27.07 26.92 -9.50
C ALA A 197 25.75 27.38 -10.13
N ARG A 198 25.79 28.29 -11.13
CA ARG A 198 24.60 28.72 -11.87
C ARG A 198 23.98 27.59 -12.68
N ALA A 199 24.78 26.85 -13.44
CA ALA A 199 24.29 25.71 -14.21
C ALA A 199 23.70 24.61 -13.30
N GLU A 200 24.30 24.37 -12.13
CA GLU A 200 23.76 23.43 -11.13
C GLU A 200 22.41 23.91 -10.56
N TRP A 201 22.30 25.21 -10.23
CA TRP A 201 21.08 25.80 -9.70
C TRP A 201 19.93 25.79 -10.71
N GLU A 202 20.19 26.10 -11.98
CA GLU A 202 19.16 26.10 -13.04
C GLU A 202 18.60 24.71 -13.31
N LYS A 203 19.41 23.67 -13.12
CA LYS A 203 18.98 22.28 -13.31
C LYS A 203 18.08 21.78 -12.18
N ASP A 204 18.54 21.91 -10.94
CA ASP A 204 17.95 21.20 -9.80
C ASP A 204 17.43 22.12 -8.68
N PHE A 205 17.57 23.44 -8.82
CA PHE A 205 17.30 24.44 -7.77
C PHE A 205 17.96 24.11 -6.42
N LYS A 206 19.10 23.41 -6.46
CA LYS A 206 19.89 22.95 -5.32
C LYS A 206 21.37 23.02 -5.65
N LEU A 207 22.17 23.46 -4.69
CA LEU A 207 23.64 23.47 -4.78
C LEU A 207 24.20 22.33 -3.93
N LYS A 208 25.21 21.60 -4.43
CA LYS A 208 25.87 20.55 -3.62
C LYS A 208 26.59 21.11 -2.42
N ASN A 209 27.34 22.19 -2.61
CA ASN A 209 28.05 22.92 -1.56
C ASN A 209 27.43 24.30 -1.40
N ASP A 210 26.30 24.36 -0.70
CA ASP A 210 25.55 25.60 -0.51
C ASP A 210 26.19 26.47 0.61
N PRO A 211 26.81 27.62 0.29
CA PRO A 211 27.44 28.48 1.29
C PRO A 211 26.42 29.19 2.19
N ARG A 212 25.13 29.15 1.84
CA ARG A 212 24.05 29.74 2.64
C ARG A 212 23.74 28.92 3.88
N ILE A 213 24.14 27.66 3.94
CA ILE A 213 23.85 26.75 5.05
C ILE A 213 24.87 26.96 6.17
N THR A 214 24.41 27.24 7.39
CA THR A 214 25.31 27.39 8.55
C THR A 214 25.92 26.05 8.97
N ALA A 215 27.00 26.08 9.76
CA ALA A 215 27.61 24.84 10.27
C ALA A 215 26.60 24.01 11.10
N VAL A 216 25.81 24.69 11.93
CA VAL A 216 24.70 24.08 12.68
C VAL A 216 23.60 23.62 11.72
N GLY A 217 23.24 24.43 10.74
CA GLY A 217 22.25 24.09 9.71
C GLY A 217 22.59 22.83 8.93
N ARG A 218 23.86 22.57 8.65
CA ARG A 218 24.33 21.34 7.98
C ARG A 218 24.05 20.11 8.83
N PHE A 219 24.30 20.18 10.14
CA PHE A 219 24.02 19.08 11.07
C PHE A 219 22.52 18.82 11.19
N ILE A 220 21.73 19.89 11.38
CA ILE A 220 20.28 19.79 11.57
C ILE A 220 19.60 19.23 10.32
N ARG A 221 19.99 19.65 9.10
CA ARG A 221 19.43 19.10 7.84
C ARG A 221 19.83 17.65 7.58
N LYS A 222 21.06 17.25 7.97
CA LYS A 222 21.52 15.86 7.81
C LYS A 222 20.74 14.89 8.68
N THR A 223 20.30 15.35 9.85
CA THR A 223 19.55 14.57 10.84
C THR A 223 18.04 14.80 10.76
N SER A 224 17.57 15.60 9.80
CA SER A 224 16.16 16.05 9.67
C SER A 224 15.60 16.70 10.94
N LEU A 225 16.46 17.19 11.82
CA LEU A 225 16.07 17.86 13.05
C LEU A 225 15.45 19.24 12.79
N ASP A 226 15.58 19.77 11.56
CA ASP A 226 14.99 21.05 11.17
C ASP A 226 13.48 20.97 11.14
N GLU A 227 12.92 19.77 11.03
CA GLU A 227 11.49 19.54 10.90
C GLU A 227 10.78 19.32 12.25
N LEU A 228 11.52 19.22 13.36
CA LEU A 228 10.93 19.04 14.70
C LEU A 228 9.88 20.10 15.06
N PRO A 229 10.02 21.40 14.69
CA PRO A 229 8.98 22.39 14.95
C PRO A 229 7.64 22.13 14.24
N GLN A 230 7.58 21.23 13.25
CA GLN A 230 6.32 20.84 12.57
C GLN A 230 5.39 20.01 13.45
N LEU A 231 5.87 19.54 14.62
CA LEU A 231 5.05 18.81 15.58
C LEU A 231 4.06 19.71 16.34
N PHE A 232 4.23 21.04 16.28
CA PHE A 232 3.36 22.05 16.90
C PHE A 232 2.16 22.44 16.02
#